data_AF-J9CA55-F1
#
_entry.id   AF-J9CA55-F1
#
_cell.length_a   1.000
_cell.length_b   1.000
_cell.length_c   1.000
_cell.angle_alpha   90.00
_cell.angle_beta   90.00
_cell.angle_gamma   90.00
#
_symmetry.space_group_name_H-M   'P 1'
#
loop_
_entity.id
_entity.type
_entity.pdbx_description
1 polymer ?
#
loop_
_entity_poly.entity_id
_entity_poly.type
_entity_poly.pdbx_seq_one_letter_code
_entity_poly.pdbx_strand_id
1 'polypeptide(L)'
;MFSCSEIEQENLPIDEKPDGTEAKALLTLTLTMSQEDIASRTSVPTEMETEASQSRECKVSDALVILGKMAEGLNAPTQIDQKFHIDRFLSAGNPSQWSATLLCTPGYYRILVIANPGRLITLEDITSSSWDVLARQVISCKTWEELQSIWADGHFLMTNAYQGRIDDFDVHLTAGEHSYKDIQVQRTCARFDYQVVNTDNIYPLSCKIDGQSTTLDIQLEEVALMNVSNNFNLFKQIAADNRKGTVPDFYREEHALNYVYDSDWDIKRLFLLHTGIFEDYRLNEYFFYPSEQGRPNTPFVELRYHPLPQEATGQEVRLMYCSENTIPGIQVQVNKVSTGLVFKGHFTLTNHPVTPSSVLYVRNLTDKTCLYTTLAALRNALQQEGIPLTEIPGDAELADLNILKFKPTSDGSYPVWYTYWNRHRDNRNNQQMGIMEFAVVRNNLYKLRINGISSLGLPQPPNLPDNPWKPAGKTPDEQIPQIDISVEVCDWTDRHLDHHI
;
A
#
# COMPACT_ATOMS: atom_id res chain seq x y z
N MET A 1 35.01 60.01 4.18
CA MET A 1 35.22 59.84 2.72
C MET A 1 34.66 58.49 2.34
N PHE A 2 33.84 58.48 1.29
CA PHE A 2 33.07 57.37 0.68
C PHE A 2 31.86 56.87 1.49
N SER A 3 30.68 56.64 0.92
CA SER A 3 29.90 57.25 -0.18
C SER A 3 28.57 56.49 -0.08
N CYS A 4 27.45 57.19 0.07
CA CYS A 4 26.14 56.60 -0.16
C CYS A 4 25.98 56.29 -1.66
N SER A 5 25.36 55.16 -1.99
CA SER A 5 24.74 54.96 -3.30
C SER A 5 23.38 54.32 -3.10
N GLU A 6 22.38 55.14 -3.38
CA GLU A 6 20.98 54.81 -3.60
C GLU A 6 20.85 53.72 -4.67
N ILE A 7 19.97 52.74 -4.44
CA ILE A 7 19.36 51.93 -5.50
C ILE A 7 17.86 51.81 -5.18
N GLU A 8 17.12 52.70 -5.85
CA GLU A 8 15.81 52.49 -6.48
C GLU A 8 14.65 51.98 -5.62
N GLN A 9 14.07 52.89 -4.84
CA GLN A 9 12.61 52.96 -4.64
C GLN A 9 11.98 53.70 -5.83
N GLU A 10 11.53 52.99 -6.87
CA GLU A 10 10.65 53.49 -7.93
C GLU A 10 10.12 52.24 -8.67
N ASN A 11 8.89 51.76 -8.47
CA ASN A 11 7.65 52.35 -8.94
C ASN A 11 6.47 51.77 -8.13
N LEU A 12 5.87 52.58 -7.25
CA LEU A 12 4.50 52.37 -6.80
C LEU A 12 3.60 53.20 -7.73
N PRO A 13 2.60 52.63 -8.42
CA PRO A 13 1.66 53.43 -9.18
C PRO A 13 0.80 54.26 -8.23
N ILE A 14 0.89 55.59 -8.39
CA ILE A 14 -0.01 56.56 -7.76
C ILE A 14 -1.32 56.56 -8.55
N ASP A 15 -2.38 56.10 -7.88
CA ASP A 15 -3.78 56.53 -7.94
C ASP A 15 -4.31 57.09 -9.28
N GLU A 16 -4.51 56.20 -10.26
CA GLU A 16 -5.61 56.34 -11.21
C GLU A 16 -6.67 55.31 -10.82
N LYS A 17 -7.88 55.76 -10.44
CA LYS A 17 -9.04 54.88 -10.21
C LYS A 17 -9.30 54.05 -11.48
N PRO A 18 -9.07 52.72 -11.46
CA PRO A 18 -9.47 51.88 -12.56
C PRO A 18 -10.92 51.48 -12.30
N ASP A 19 -11.82 51.96 -13.15
CA ASP A 19 -13.14 51.39 -13.30
C ASP A 19 -12.96 49.88 -13.58
N GLY A 20 -13.28 49.01 -12.60
CA GLY A 20 -13.34 47.56 -12.77
C GLY A 20 -12.13 46.70 -12.34
N THR A 21 -11.22 47.16 -11.46
CA THR A 21 -10.23 46.22 -10.85
C THR A 21 -10.87 45.43 -9.71
N GLU A 22 -11.08 44.13 -9.91
CA GLU A 22 -11.51 43.23 -8.85
C GLU A 22 -10.56 43.34 -7.64
N ALA A 23 -11.11 43.59 -6.46
CA ALA A 23 -10.36 43.56 -5.21
C ALA A 23 -9.59 42.25 -5.07
N LYS A 24 -8.34 42.30 -4.57
CA LYS A 24 -7.47 41.13 -4.37
C LYS A 24 -7.08 40.98 -2.90
N ALA A 25 -6.79 39.74 -2.51
CA ALA A 25 -6.27 39.35 -1.20
C ALA A 25 -5.03 38.45 -1.40
N LEU A 26 -4.10 38.47 -0.44
CA LEU A 26 -2.94 37.59 -0.46
C LEU A 26 -3.16 36.41 0.48
N LEU A 27 -2.83 35.20 0.01
CA LEU A 27 -2.84 33.98 0.81
C LEU A 27 -1.45 33.35 0.78
N THR A 28 -0.78 33.26 1.93
CA THR A 28 0.36 32.34 2.09
C THR A 28 -0.16 31.01 2.58
N LEU A 29 0.01 29.99 1.74
CA LEU A 29 -0.33 28.61 2.04
C LEU A 29 0.93 27.86 2.44
N THR A 30 0.93 27.24 3.61
CA THR A 30 2.00 26.37 4.09
C THR A 30 1.48 24.94 4.11
N LEU A 31 2.07 24.09 3.27
CA LEU A 31 1.80 22.66 3.27
C LEU A 31 2.68 21.97 4.29
N THR A 32 2.05 21.19 5.15
CA THR A 32 2.71 20.48 6.24
C THR A 32 2.39 18.99 6.16
N MET A 33 3.32 18.14 6.58
CA MET A 33 3.00 16.74 6.89
C MET A 33 2.81 16.58 8.40
N SER A 34 2.02 15.61 8.83
CA SER A 34 1.83 15.33 10.26
C SER A 34 3.18 15.14 10.95
N GLN A 35 3.42 15.93 12.00
CA GLN A 35 4.63 15.94 12.82
C GLN A 35 4.27 15.51 14.24
N GLU A 36 5.09 14.68 14.86
CA GLU A 36 5.05 14.51 16.32
C GLU A 36 6.07 15.45 16.97
N ASP A 37 5.59 16.36 17.81
CA ASP A 37 6.41 17.10 18.76
C ASP A 37 6.76 16.19 19.94
N ILE A 38 8.05 15.95 20.21
CA ILE A 38 8.51 15.20 21.38
C ILE A 38 8.40 16.12 22.62
N ALA A 39 7.18 16.39 23.08
CA ALA A 39 6.93 17.09 24.34
C ALA A 39 6.47 16.12 25.43
N SER A 40 7.39 15.79 26.35
CA SER A 40 7.15 15.27 27.71
C SER A 40 6.21 14.04 27.85
N ARG A 41 6.81 12.84 27.84
CA ARG A 41 6.16 11.57 28.19
C ARG A 41 5.60 11.54 29.62
N THR A 42 4.28 11.38 29.75
CA THR A 42 3.63 10.72 30.90
C THR A 42 2.44 9.85 30.47
N SER A 43 2.75 8.59 30.15
CA SER A 43 2.09 7.32 30.54
C SER A 43 0.67 6.91 30.05
N VAL A 44 0.64 5.72 29.38
CA VAL A 44 -0.34 4.57 29.40
C VAL A 44 -1.27 4.43 28.15
N PRO A 45 -1.49 3.22 27.55
CA PRO A 45 -0.91 2.86 26.25
C PRO A 45 -1.90 2.29 25.20
N THR A 46 -1.89 2.85 24.00
CA THR A 46 -2.05 2.14 22.71
C THR A 46 -1.53 3.09 21.64
N GLU A 47 -0.25 3.47 21.75
CA GLU A 47 0.34 4.41 20.81
C GLU A 47 0.72 3.64 19.56
N MET A 48 0.11 3.99 18.41
CA MET A 48 0.65 3.58 17.12
C MET A 48 2.09 4.08 17.05
N GLU A 49 3.05 3.19 16.84
CA GLU A 49 4.44 3.60 16.71
C GLU A 49 4.57 4.43 15.43
N THR A 50 5.16 5.62 15.51
CA THR A 50 5.43 6.45 14.33
C THR A 50 6.83 6.14 13.75
N GLU A 51 7.16 6.56 12.54
CA GLU A 51 8.55 6.53 12.02
C GLU A 51 8.85 7.80 11.22
N ALA A 52 10.08 8.31 11.32
CA ALA A 52 10.51 9.52 10.62
C ALA A 52 10.58 9.28 9.10
N SER A 53 9.88 10.11 8.34
CA SER A 53 10.02 10.19 6.88
C SER A 53 11.41 10.67 6.48
N GLN A 54 11.90 10.22 5.32
CA GLN A 54 13.12 10.80 4.73
C GLN A 54 12.79 12.17 4.10
N SER A 55 13.71 13.13 4.12
CA SER A 55 13.47 14.49 3.58
C SER A 55 13.00 14.50 2.11
N ARG A 56 13.44 13.53 1.31
CA ARG A 56 12.98 13.32 -0.07
C ARG A 56 11.54 12.79 -0.19
N GLU A 57 11.03 12.14 0.84
CA GLU A 57 9.66 11.61 0.90
C GLU A 57 8.66 12.71 1.31
N CYS A 58 9.14 13.83 1.86
CA CYS A 58 8.32 14.98 2.29
C CYS A 58 8.38 16.17 1.34
N LYS A 59 9.18 16.08 0.27
CA LYS A 59 9.42 17.20 -0.64
C LYS A 59 8.15 17.55 -1.43
N VAL A 60 7.81 18.83 -1.48
CA VAL A 60 6.81 19.38 -2.40
C VAL A 60 7.51 20.24 -3.43
N SER A 61 7.49 19.83 -4.71
CA SER A 61 8.00 20.63 -5.83
C SER A 61 6.95 21.60 -6.35
N ASP A 62 5.72 21.12 -6.48
CA ASP A 62 4.61 21.83 -7.09
C ASP A 62 3.27 21.34 -6.49
N ALA A 63 2.21 22.13 -6.65
CA ALA A 63 0.88 21.71 -6.23
C ALA A 63 -0.22 22.38 -7.05
N LEU A 64 -1.34 21.68 -7.17
CA LEU A 64 -2.62 22.27 -7.55
C LEU A 64 -3.32 22.74 -6.27
N VAL A 65 -3.70 24.02 -6.21
CA VAL A 65 -4.48 24.60 -5.10
C VAL A 65 -5.85 25.00 -5.62
N ILE A 66 -6.90 24.48 -5.01
CA ILE A 66 -8.28 24.64 -5.44
C ILE A 66 -9.07 25.28 -4.31
N LEU A 67 -9.70 26.43 -4.60
CA LEU A 67 -10.55 27.15 -3.66
C LEU A 67 -12.02 26.97 -4.03
N GLY A 68 -12.79 26.39 -3.11
CA GLY A 68 -14.24 26.28 -3.20
C GLY A 68 -14.87 27.38 -2.36
N LYS A 69 -15.71 28.22 -2.98
CA LYS A 69 -16.34 29.34 -2.27
C LYS A 69 -17.42 28.81 -1.32
N MET A 70 -17.30 29.19 -0.06
CA MET A 70 -18.26 28.87 0.98
C MET A 70 -19.40 29.88 0.94
N ALA A 71 -20.63 29.39 0.79
CA ALA A 71 -21.82 30.21 0.92
C ALA A 71 -22.30 30.24 2.38
N GLU A 72 -22.96 31.33 2.78
CA GLU A 72 -23.52 31.47 4.13
C GLU A 72 -24.51 30.33 4.42
N GLY A 73 -24.33 29.66 5.57
CA GLY A 73 -25.17 28.54 6.00
C GLY A 73 -24.83 27.18 5.37
N LEU A 74 -23.84 27.09 4.49
CA LEU A 74 -23.33 25.81 3.97
C LEU A 74 -22.09 25.34 4.73
N ASN A 75 -22.01 24.03 4.99
CA ASN A 75 -20.86 23.39 5.63
C ASN A 75 -19.82 22.86 4.62
N ALA A 76 -20.05 23.05 3.31
CA ALA A 76 -19.12 22.71 2.24
C ALA A 76 -19.39 23.57 1.00
N PRO A 77 -18.38 23.81 0.13
CA PRO A 77 -18.60 24.42 -1.18
C PRO A 77 -19.38 23.48 -2.09
N THR A 78 -20.19 24.04 -2.98
CA THR A 78 -20.83 23.28 -4.07
C THR A 78 -20.05 23.37 -5.37
N GLN A 79 -19.33 24.48 -5.56
CA GLN A 79 -18.55 24.76 -6.77
C GLN A 79 -17.12 25.21 -6.44
N ILE A 80 -16.22 24.92 -7.38
CA ILE A 80 -14.87 25.44 -7.43
C ILE A 80 -14.92 26.87 -7.97
N ASP A 81 -14.30 27.81 -7.25
CA ASP A 81 -14.26 29.24 -7.58
C ASP A 81 -12.92 29.61 -8.23
N GLN A 82 -11.80 29.17 -7.65
CA GLN A 82 -10.46 29.46 -8.14
C GLN A 82 -9.59 28.20 -8.15
N LYS A 83 -8.66 28.14 -9.10
CA LYS A 83 -7.69 27.05 -9.27
C LYS A 83 -6.33 27.63 -9.59
N PHE A 84 -5.28 27.10 -8.97
CA PHE A 84 -3.91 27.55 -9.16
C PHE A 84 -3.00 26.34 -9.36
N HIS A 85 -2.04 26.46 -10.27
CA HIS A 85 -0.88 25.57 -10.31
C HIS A 85 0.31 26.38 -9.83
N ILE A 86 0.91 25.91 -8.75
CA ILE A 86 2.09 26.53 -8.14
C ILE A 86 3.26 25.61 -8.45
N ASP A 87 4.19 26.07 -9.26
CA ASP A 87 5.34 25.30 -9.74
C ASP A 87 6.58 25.43 -8.83
N ARG A 88 6.51 26.27 -7.79
CA ARG A 88 7.61 26.53 -6.87
C ARG A 88 7.12 26.75 -5.44
N PHE A 89 7.16 25.69 -4.65
CA PHE A 89 7.11 25.82 -3.19
C PHE A 89 8.50 26.07 -2.62
N LEU A 90 8.60 26.99 -1.66
CA LEU A 90 9.82 27.26 -0.93
C LEU A 90 9.81 26.46 0.38
N SER A 91 10.93 25.82 0.72
CA SER A 91 11.09 25.19 2.03
C SER A 91 10.97 26.26 3.12
N ALA A 92 10.12 26.02 4.12
CA ALA A 92 9.86 26.94 5.22
C ALA A 92 10.82 26.75 6.42
N GLY A 93 11.98 26.11 6.20
CA GLY A 93 13.00 25.87 7.22
C GLY A 93 12.90 24.51 7.93
N ASN A 94 11.77 23.80 7.78
CA ASN A 94 11.56 22.43 8.22
C ASN A 94 11.41 21.51 6.97
N PRO A 95 12.01 20.29 6.94
CA PRO A 95 11.97 19.39 5.78
C PRO A 95 10.56 19.00 5.29
N SER A 96 9.54 19.15 6.12
CA SER A 96 8.15 18.83 5.78
C SER A 96 7.23 20.05 5.71
N GLN A 97 7.80 21.25 5.60
CA GLN A 97 7.03 22.49 5.48
C GLN A 97 7.40 23.24 4.19
N TRP A 98 6.38 23.51 3.38
CA TRP A 98 6.53 24.05 2.04
C TRP A 98 5.53 25.17 1.83
N SER A 99 6.01 26.38 1.54
CA SER A 99 5.14 27.57 1.46
C SER A 99 5.13 28.21 0.07
N ALA A 100 3.97 28.75 -0.30
CA ALA A 100 3.78 29.57 -1.49
C ALA A 100 2.76 30.69 -1.21
N THR A 101 2.89 31.82 -1.91
CA THR A 101 1.95 32.94 -1.77
C THR A 101 1.17 33.13 -3.07
N LEU A 102 -0.14 33.25 -2.94
CA LEU A 102 -1.12 33.36 -4.00
C LEU A 102 -1.83 34.71 -3.94
N LEU A 103 -2.21 35.23 -5.10
CA LEU A 103 -3.12 36.36 -5.23
C LEU A 103 -4.53 35.84 -5.54
N CYS A 104 -5.46 36.04 -4.63
CA CYS A 104 -6.81 35.48 -4.69
C CYS A 104 -7.87 36.59 -4.76
N THR A 105 -9.09 36.24 -5.17
CA THR A 105 -10.26 37.10 -4.92
C THR A 105 -10.70 36.97 -3.45
N PRO A 106 -11.18 38.05 -2.81
CA PRO A 106 -11.71 38.01 -1.44
C PRO A 106 -12.95 37.12 -1.31
N GLY A 107 -13.08 36.46 -0.16
CA GLY A 107 -14.19 35.56 0.14
C GLY A 107 -13.87 34.58 1.26
N TYR A 108 -14.86 33.77 1.62
CA TYR A 108 -14.69 32.64 2.51
C TYR A 108 -14.55 31.37 1.67
N TYR A 109 -13.47 30.62 1.88
CA TYR A 109 -13.06 29.51 1.00
C TYR A 109 -12.71 28.27 1.80
N ARG A 110 -12.99 27.11 1.21
CA ARG A 110 -12.36 25.84 1.58
C ARG A 110 -11.27 25.48 0.57
N ILE A 111 -10.17 24.90 1.05
CA ILE A 111 -8.98 24.61 0.26
C ILE A 111 -8.79 23.10 0.05
N LEU A 112 -8.66 22.69 -1.21
CA LEU A 112 -8.07 21.39 -1.58
C LEU A 112 -6.69 21.61 -2.20
N VAL A 113 -5.79 20.68 -1.91
CA VAL A 113 -4.40 20.67 -2.36
C VAL A 113 -4.08 19.30 -2.94
N ILE A 114 -3.45 19.31 -4.11
CA ILE A 114 -2.85 18.13 -4.73
C ILE A 114 -1.38 18.45 -4.94
N ALA A 115 -0.52 18.00 -4.03
CA ALA A 115 0.92 18.25 -4.08
C ALA A 115 1.63 17.15 -4.88
N ASN A 116 2.63 17.56 -5.66
CA ASN A 116 3.35 16.74 -6.64
C ASN A 116 2.39 15.93 -7.54
N PRO A 117 1.44 16.59 -8.23
CA PRO A 117 0.46 15.92 -9.09
C PRO A 117 1.12 15.15 -10.25
N GLY A 118 2.37 15.49 -10.59
CA GLY A 118 3.10 14.88 -11.69
C GLY A 118 2.36 15.02 -13.02
N ARG A 119 2.32 13.93 -13.79
CA ARG A 119 1.54 13.84 -15.04
C ARG A 119 0.17 13.19 -14.86
N LEU A 120 -0.23 12.93 -13.61
CA LEU A 120 -1.43 12.16 -13.30
C LEU A 120 -2.69 13.02 -13.35
N ILE A 121 -2.57 14.28 -12.94
CA ILE A 121 -3.67 15.24 -12.91
C ILE A 121 -3.14 16.65 -13.16
N THR A 122 -3.69 17.35 -14.14
CA THR A 122 -3.42 18.78 -14.37
C THR A 122 -4.64 19.62 -14.03
N LEU A 123 -4.51 20.96 -14.11
CA LEU A 123 -5.67 21.84 -13.92
C LEU A 123 -6.75 21.62 -14.99
N GLU A 124 -6.34 21.29 -16.21
CA GLU A 124 -7.23 21.04 -17.35
C GLU A 124 -8.06 19.77 -17.14
N ASP A 125 -7.54 18.78 -16.43
CA ASP A 125 -8.27 17.55 -16.09
C ASP A 125 -9.41 17.81 -15.09
N ILE A 126 -9.31 18.88 -14.29
CA ILE A 126 -10.37 19.35 -13.39
C ILE A 126 -11.44 20.10 -14.21
N THR A 127 -12.14 19.37 -15.08
CA THR A 127 -13.14 19.91 -16.00
C THR A 127 -14.47 20.26 -15.32
N SER A 128 -14.84 19.49 -14.28
CA SER A 128 -16.03 19.77 -13.48
C SER A 128 -15.82 21.02 -12.61
N SER A 129 -16.81 21.88 -12.55
CA SER A 129 -16.86 22.95 -11.54
C SER A 129 -17.41 22.44 -10.20
N SER A 130 -17.88 21.20 -10.09
CA SER A 130 -18.43 20.65 -8.84
C SER A 130 -17.33 20.29 -7.85
N TRP A 131 -17.47 20.80 -6.63
CA TRP A 131 -16.57 20.51 -5.52
C TRP A 131 -16.58 19.02 -5.15
N ASP A 132 -17.77 18.44 -5.02
CA ASP A 132 -17.94 17.03 -4.64
C ASP A 132 -17.39 16.05 -5.68
N VAL A 133 -17.44 16.41 -6.97
CA VAL A 133 -16.87 15.59 -8.04
C VAL A 133 -15.35 15.51 -7.90
N LEU A 134 -14.67 16.64 -7.65
CA LEU A 134 -13.23 16.65 -7.43
C LEU A 134 -12.85 15.93 -6.13
N ALA A 135 -13.60 16.16 -5.05
CA ALA A 135 -13.35 15.52 -3.77
C ALA A 135 -13.46 13.98 -3.84
N ARG A 136 -14.25 13.46 -4.79
CA ARG A 136 -14.44 12.02 -5.05
C ARG A 136 -13.68 11.51 -6.28
N GLN A 137 -12.74 12.30 -6.81
CA GLN A 137 -11.97 11.93 -7.99
C GLN A 137 -11.19 10.63 -7.73
N VAL A 138 -11.20 9.72 -8.71
CA VAL A 138 -10.41 8.48 -8.70
C VAL A 138 -9.22 8.65 -9.64
N ILE A 139 -8.06 8.17 -9.21
CA ILE A 139 -6.86 8.00 -10.05
C ILE A 139 -6.80 6.55 -10.48
N SER A 140 -6.57 6.32 -11.79
CA SER A 140 -6.54 5.00 -12.40
C SER A 140 -5.27 4.84 -13.23
N CYS A 141 -4.30 4.06 -12.75
CA CYS A 141 -3.06 3.80 -13.45
C CYS A 141 -3.21 2.59 -14.39
N LYS A 142 -2.84 2.73 -15.65
CA LYS A 142 -2.93 1.66 -16.66
C LYS A 142 -1.70 0.78 -16.69
N THR A 143 -0.54 1.30 -16.30
CA THR A 143 0.70 0.52 -16.21
C THR A 143 1.33 0.64 -14.83
N TRP A 144 2.20 -0.32 -14.52
CA TRP A 144 2.96 -0.32 -13.28
C TRP A 144 3.87 0.91 -13.19
N GLU A 145 4.47 1.34 -14.30
CA GLU A 145 5.34 2.52 -14.36
C GLU A 145 4.58 3.82 -14.08
N GLU A 146 3.34 3.93 -14.57
CA GLU A 146 2.46 5.04 -14.25
C GLU A 146 2.15 5.07 -12.74
N LEU A 147 1.83 3.91 -12.16
CA LEU A 147 1.63 3.80 -10.71
C LEU A 147 2.90 4.14 -9.92
N GLN A 148 4.07 3.69 -10.35
CA GLN A 148 5.34 4.04 -9.69
C GLN A 148 5.68 5.52 -9.80
N SER A 149 5.19 6.22 -10.82
CA SER A 149 5.44 7.66 -10.97
C SER A 149 4.79 8.50 -9.85
N ILE A 150 3.80 7.95 -9.14
CA ILE A 150 3.16 8.63 -8.00
C ILE A 150 4.06 8.64 -6.76
N TRP A 151 5.06 7.75 -6.69
CA TRP A 151 6.06 7.67 -5.61
C TRP A 151 7.47 7.55 -6.20
N ALA A 152 8.13 8.67 -6.41
CA ALA A 152 9.56 8.69 -6.71
C ALA A 152 10.30 9.51 -5.66
N ASP A 153 11.59 9.23 -5.48
CA ASP A 153 12.41 10.00 -4.55
C ASP A 153 12.34 11.50 -4.88
N GLY A 154 11.83 12.30 -3.95
CA GLY A 154 11.62 13.74 -4.14
C GLY A 154 10.30 14.12 -4.83
N HIS A 155 9.43 13.16 -5.13
CA HIS A 155 8.16 13.37 -5.83
C HIS A 155 7.11 12.32 -5.40
N PHE A 156 6.44 12.60 -4.29
CA PHE A 156 5.32 11.80 -3.77
C PHE A 156 4.02 12.55 -3.97
N LEU A 157 3.05 11.93 -4.64
CA LEU A 157 1.69 12.48 -4.71
C LEU A 157 1.13 12.56 -3.28
N MET A 158 0.69 13.76 -2.89
CA MET A 158 0.07 14.01 -1.60
C MET A 158 -1.20 14.81 -1.76
N THR A 159 -2.17 14.54 -0.89
CA THR A 159 -3.43 15.29 -0.83
C THR A 159 -3.77 15.62 0.62
N ASN A 160 -4.76 16.49 0.83
CA ASN A 160 -5.18 16.91 2.16
C ASN A 160 -5.31 15.73 3.15
N ALA A 161 -4.81 15.93 4.38
CA ALA A 161 -4.95 15.01 5.50
C ALA A 161 -5.98 15.54 6.50
N TYR A 162 -7.04 14.78 6.77
CA TYR A 162 -8.06 15.16 7.74
C TYR A 162 -7.62 14.80 9.16
N GLN A 163 -7.57 15.80 10.06
CA GLN A 163 -7.14 15.63 11.46
C GLN A 163 -8.24 15.89 12.50
N GLY A 164 -9.51 15.90 12.09
CA GLY A 164 -10.63 15.95 13.04
C GLY A 164 -11.47 17.22 13.00
N ARG A 165 -11.03 18.30 12.34
CA ARG A 165 -11.84 19.52 12.17
C ARG A 165 -11.91 19.96 10.71
N ILE A 166 -13.14 20.21 10.27
CA ILE A 166 -13.41 20.62 8.88
C ILE A 166 -12.97 22.07 8.59
N ASP A 167 -13.03 22.94 9.60
CA ASP A 167 -12.63 24.35 9.45
C ASP A 167 -11.10 24.51 9.30
N ASP A 168 -10.32 23.45 9.57
CA ASP A 168 -8.88 23.42 9.32
C ASP A 168 -8.58 23.53 7.82
N PHE A 169 -9.57 23.35 6.94
CA PHE A 169 -9.44 23.59 5.50
C PHE A 169 -9.95 24.95 5.05
N ASP A 170 -10.52 25.75 5.95
CA ASP A 170 -11.20 26.99 5.62
C ASP A 170 -10.33 28.24 5.83
N VAL A 171 -10.48 29.24 4.98
CA VAL A 171 -9.78 30.52 5.06
C VAL A 171 -10.72 31.68 4.70
N HIS A 172 -10.62 32.78 5.44
CA HIS A 172 -11.28 34.04 5.10
C HIS A 172 -10.27 35.01 4.49
N LEU A 173 -10.53 35.42 3.25
CA LEU A 173 -9.68 36.33 2.48
C LEU A 173 -10.35 37.69 2.37
N THR A 174 -9.74 38.70 2.96
CA THR A 174 -10.22 40.09 2.94
C THR A 174 -9.46 40.91 1.91
N ALA A 175 -10.16 41.82 1.23
CA ALA A 175 -9.55 42.72 0.26
C ALA A 175 -8.41 43.54 0.87
N GLY A 176 -7.23 43.50 0.25
CA GLY A 176 -6.03 44.22 0.70
C GLY A 176 -5.32 43.60 1.90
N GLU A 177 -5.81 42.49 2.45
CA GLU A 177 -5.18 41.80 3.58
C GLU A 177 -4.32 40.62 3.13
N HIS A 178 -3.42 40.20 4.02
CA HIS A 178 -2.58 39.03 3.86
C HIS A 178 -2.98 37.99 4.92
N SER A 179 -3.51 36.87 4.44
CA SER A 179 -3.91 35.71 5.25
C SER A 179 -2.87 34.60 5.17
N TYR A 180 -2.75 33.83 6.25
CA TYR A 180 -1.86 32.67 6.35
C TYR A 180 -2.71 31.43 6.64
N LYS A 181 -2.40 30.32 5.99
CA LYS A 181 -3.10 29.07 6.22
C LYS A 181 -2.16 27.88 6.12
N ASP A 182 -2.21 27.03 7.13
CA ASP A 182 -1.54 25.75 7.12
C ASP A 182 -2.52 24.68 6.64
N ILE A 183 -2.11 23.86 5.68
CA ILE A 183 -2.86 22.71 5.21
C ILE A 183 -1.99 21.48 5.32
N GLN A 184 -2.47 20.51 6.09
CA GLN A 184 -1.80 19.24 6.18
C GLN A 184 -2.08 18.36 4.97
N VAL A 185 -1.04 17.67 4.52
CA VAL A 185 -1.08 16.71 3.42
C VAL A 185 -0.51 15.36 3.85
N GLN A 186 -1.00 14.30 3.20
CA GLN A 186 -0.58 12.91 3.41
C GLN A 186 -0.26 12.27 2.06
N ARG A 187 0.67 11.30 2.06
CA ARG A 187 1.00 10.54 0.85
C ARG A 187 -0.18 9.69 0.41
N THR A 188 -0.36 9.53 -0.90
CA THR A 188 -1.39 8.65 -1.46
C THR A 188 -0.99 7.18 -1.51
N CYS A 189 0.21 6.85 -1.03
CA CYS A 189 0.76 5.49 -0.99
C CYS A 189 1.16 5.08 0.43
N ALA A 190 1.34 3.78 0.60
CA ALA A 190 1.93 3.17 1.77
C ALA A 190 3.34 2.65 1.47
N ARG A 191 4.09 2.35 2.52
CA ARG A 191 5.46 1.84 2.45
C ARG A 191 5.58 0.48 3.17
N PHE A 192 6.31 -0.44 2.56
CA PHE A 192 6.69 -1.72 3.14
C PHE A 192 8.19 -1.75 3.43
N ASP A 193 8.51 -2.10 4.66
CA ASP A 193 9.87 -2.23 5.16
C ASP A 193 10.11 -3.65 5.66
N TYR A 194 11.37 -4.07 5.68
CA TYR A 194 11.74 -5.40 6.12
C TYR A 194 12.99 -5.38 6.99
N GLN A 195 12.91 -6.13 8.08
CA GLN A 195 14.02 -6.36 8.98
C GLN A 195 14.48 -7.82 8.86
N VAL A 196 15.77 -8.00 8.58
CA VAL A 196 16.38 -9.33 8.54
C VAL A 196 16.55 -9.85 9.97
N VAL A 197 15.88 -10.96 10.29
CA VAL A 197 16.00 -11.64 11.59
C VAL A 197 17.10 -12.71 11.55
N ASN A 198 17.13 -13.51 10.48
CA ASN A 198 18.13 -14.53 10.24
C ASN A 198 19.05 -14.10 9.10
N THR A 199 20.37 -14.11 9.32
CA THR A 199 21.36 -13.82 8.27
C THR A 199 21.08 -14.66 7.02
N ASP A 200 21.22 -14.03 5.86
CA ASP A 200 20.92 -14.58 4.54
C ASP A 200 19.46 -15.04 4.36
N ASN A 201 18.56 -14.71 5.30
CA ASN A 201 17.17 -15.16 5.36
C ASN A 201 17.04 -16.69 5.28
N ILE A 202 17.89 -17.40 6.02
CA ILE A 202 17.87 -18.86 6.08
C ILE A 202 16.98 -19.32 7.25
N TYR A 203 16.05 -20.22 6.94
CA TYR A 203 15.11 -20.80 7.91
C TYR A 203 15.19 -22.34 7.88
N PRO A 204 15.58 -22.99 8.98
CA PRO A 204 15.66 -24.43 9.04
C PRO A 204 14.26 -25.06 9.15
N LEU A 205 14.00 -26.10 8.36
CA LEU A 205 12.77 -26.89 8.38
C LEU A 205 13.08 -28.35 8.69
N SER A 206 12.56 -28.86 9.82
CA SER A 206 12.65 -30.27 10.16
C SER A 206 11.71 -31.11 9.29
N CYS A 207 12.22 -32.16 8.65
CA CYS A 207 11.44 -32.99 7.73
C CYS A 207 11.92 -34.44 7.69
N LYS A 208 11.23 -35.26 6.89
CA LYS A 208 11.66 -36.62 6.55
C LYS A 208 11.82 -36.78 5.05
N ILE A 209 12.98 -37.24 4.59
CA ILE A 209 13.21 -37.62 3.19
C ILE A 209 13.24 -39.14 3.10
N ASP A 210 12.32 -39.73 2.35
CA ASP A 210 12.16 -41.20 2.21
C ASP A 210 12.17 -41.95 3.56
N GLY A 211 11.60 -41.32 4.59
CA GLY A 211 11.50 -41.86 5.96
C GLY A 211 12.67 -41.52 6.89
N GLN A 212 13.78 -40.97 6.38
CA GLN A 212 14.94 -40.54 7.16
C GLN A 212 14.75 -39.10 7.64
N SER A 213 14.95 -38.85 8.94
CA SER A 213 14.78 -37.50 9.50
C SER A 213 15.97 -36.63 9.14
N THR A 214 15.72 -35.38 8.75
CA THR A 214 16.72 -34.40 8.34
C THR A 214 16.22 -32.97 8.55
N THR A 215 17.08 -32.00 8.28
CA THR A 215 16.75 -30.57 8.28
C THR A 215 17.12 -29.97 6.93
N LEU A 216 16.17 -29.27 6.33
CA LEU A 216 16.37 -28.47 5.11
C LEU A 216 16.58 -27.01 5.49
N ASP A 217 17.51 -26.36 4.81
CA ASP A 217 17.67 -24.91 4.90
C ASP A 217 16.92 -24.26 3.75
N ILE A 218 15.93 -23.42 4.09
CA ILE A 218 15.15 -22.65 3.13
C ILE A 218 15.70 -21.24 3.14
N GLN A 219 16.25 -20.80 2.01
CA GLN A 219 16.79 -19.45 1.85
C GLN A 219 15.78 -18.59 1.07
N LEU A 220 15.31 -17.50 1.67
CA LEU A 220 14.48 -16.50 0.97
C LEU A 220 15.37 -15.41 0.36
N GLU A 221 15.14 -15.10 -0.91
CA GLU A 221 16.04 -14.24 -1.68
C GLU A 221 15.34 -12.99 -2.22
N GLU A 222 14.06 -13.10 -2.54
CA GLU A 222 13.33 -12.06 -3.23
C GLU A 222 11.89 -11.92 -2.70
N VAL A 223 11.29 -10.77 -2.94
CA VAL A 223 9.90 -10.47 -2.59
C VAL A 223 9.22 -9.62 -3.66
N ALA A 224 7.94 -9.86 -3.90
CA ALA A 224 7.11 -9.10 -4.84
C ALA A 224 5.75 -8.76 -4.23
N LEU A 225 5.08 -7.71 -4.73
CA LEU A 225 3.68 -7.46 -4.44
C LEU A 225 2.76 -8.24 -5.39
N MET A 226 1.62 -8.66 -4.86
CA MET A 226 0.53 -9.30 -5.58
C MET A 226 -0.79 -8.60 -5.21
N ASN A 227 -1.75 -8.54 -6.14
CA ASN A 227 -3.01 -7.80 -5.98
C ASN A 227 -2.81 -6.33 -5.59
N VAL A 228 -1.95 -5.60 -6.31
CA VAL A 228 -1.75 -4.17 -6.06
C VAL A 228 -2.86 -3.39 -6.75
N SER A 229 -3.64 -2.60 -6.01
CA SER A 229 -4.72 -1.82 -6.62
C SER A 229 -4.18 -0.84 -7.67
N ASN A 230 -4.76 -0.84 -8.86
CA ASN A 230 -4.41 0.11 -9.91
C ASN A 230 -5.33 1.36 -9.91
N ASN A 231 -6.30 1.40 -8.98
CA ASN A 231 -7.17 2.56 -8.77
C ASN A 231 -7.18 2.98 -7.29
N PHE A 232 -7.25 4.27 -7.01
CA PHE A 232 -7.44 4.78 -5.65
C PHE A 232 -8.13 6.14 -5.67
N ASN A 233 -8.83 6.49 -4.59
CA ASN A 233 -9.42 7.82 -4.44
C ASN A 233 -8.30 8.87 -4.29
N LEU A 234 -8.36 9.98 -5.02
CA LEU A 234 -7.35 11.05 -4.93
C LEU A 234 -7.26 11.61 -3.49
N PHE A 235 -8.42 11.88 -2.89
CA PHE A 235 -8.55 12.25 -1.49
C PHE A 235 -9.04 11.06 -0.66
N LYS A 236 -8.45 10.83 0.51
CA LYS A 236 -8.79 9.71 1.40
C LYS A 236 -10.27 9.78 1.80
N GLN A 237 -11.03 8.77 1.43
CA GLN A 237 -12.47 8.70 1.71
C GLN A 237 -12.71 7.79 2.92
N ILE A 238 -13.58 8.18 3.85
CA ILE A 238 -13.95 7.33 4.99
C ILE A 238 -15.44 7.02 4.94
N ALA A 239 -15.78 5.73 4.97
CA ALA A 239 -17.15 5.26 5.14
C ALA A 239 -17.40 4.89 6.61
N ALA A 240 -18.53 5.36 7.15
CA ALA A 240 -18.89 5.11 8.55
C ALA A 240 -19.11 3.62 8.87
N ASP A 241 -19.46 2.82 7.86
CA ASP A 241 -19.68 1.39 7.96
C ASP A 241 -19.61 0.74 6.56
N ASN A 242 -19.84 -0.58 6.48
CA ASN A 242 -19.89 -1.33 5.24
C ASN A 242 -21.32 -1.60 4.72
N ARG A 243 -22.34 -0.84 5.13
CA ARG A 243 -23.69 -1.01 4.56
C ARG A 243 -23.72 -0.52 3.11
N LYS A 244 -24.53 -1.18 2.29
CA LYS A 244 -24.71 -0.78 0.88
C LYS A 244 -25.39 0.59 0.84
N GLY A 245 -24.83 1.51 0.04
CA GLY A 245 -25.32 2.88 -0.08
C GLY A 245 -24.79 3.86 0.96
N THR A 246 -23.92 3.41 1.88
CA THR A 246 -23.17 4.32 2.76
C THR A 246 -22.31 5.23 1.89
N VAL A 247 -22.55 6.53 2.00
CA VAL A 247 -21.82 7.55 1.25
C VAL A 247 -20.53 7.85 2.01
N PRO A 248 -19.35 7.69 1.39
CA PRO A 248 -18.10 8.06 2.05
C PRO A 248 -17.94 9.58 2.11
N ASP A 249 -17.13 10.00 3.07
CA ASP A 249 -16.83 11.40 3.36
C ASP A 249 -15.32 11.59 3.52
N PHE A 250 -14.79 12.62 2.86
CA PHE A 250 -13.40 13.05 2.99
C PHE A 250 -13.13 13.70 4.36
N TYR A 251 -14.11 14.39 4.93
CA TYR A 251 -13.96 15.15 6.19
C TYR A 251 -14.33 14.34 7.43
N ARG A 252 -13.96 13.05 7.44
CA ARG A 252 -14.24 12.14 8.54
C ARG A 252 -12.94 11.54 9.06
N GLU A 253 -12.86 11.42 10.37
CA GLU A 253 -11.72 10.81 11.05
C GLU A 253 -11.76 9.28 10.91
N GLU A 254 -10.61 8.67 10.66
CA GLU A 254 -10.46 7.21 10.67
C GLU A 254 -10.42 6.69 12.12
N HIS A 255 -11.16 5.62 12.41
CA HIS A 255 -11.13 4.98 13.73
C HIS A 255 -11.41 3.47 13.63
N ALA A 256 -11.25 2.75 14.74
CA ALA A 256 -11.33 1.27 14.81
C ALA A 256 -12.60 0.65 14.17
N LEU A 257 -13.73 1.37 14.21
CA LEU A 257 -15.04 0.88 13.75
C LEU A 257 -15.50 1.37 12.36
N ASN A 258 -14.69 2.16 11.66
CA ASN A 258 -15.03 2.64 10.31
C ASN A 258 -14.03 2.11 9.28
N TYR A 259 -14.22 2.53 8.02
CA TYR A 259 -13.45 2.04 6.90
C TYR A 259 -12.87 3.20 6.10
N VAL A 260 -11.59 3.07 5.74
CA VAL A 260 -11.08 3.74 4.55
C VAL A 260 -11.81 3.12 3.35
N TYR A 261 -12.43 3.98 2.55
CA TYR A 261 -13.28 3.60 1.44
C TYR A 261 -12.46 3.64 0.15
N ASP A 262 -12.31 2.48 -0.49
CA ASP A 262 -11.61 2.36 -1.76
C ASP A 262 -12.46 2.78 -2.97
N SER A 263 -11.81 3.09 -4.08
CA SER A 263 -12.42 3.44 -5.36
C SER A 263 -13.23 2.31 -5.99
N ASP A 264 -12.86 1.05 -5.73
CA ASP A 264 -13.48 -0.17 -6.27
C ASP A 264 -14.29 -0.95 -5.21
N TRP A 265 -14.68 -0.26 -4.13
CA TRP A 265 -15.39 -0.81 -2.98
C TRP A 265 -16.60 -1.70 -3.33
N ASP A 266 -17.48 -1.23 -4.21
CA ASP A 266 -18.67 -1.99 -4.60
C ASP A 266 -18.31 -3.17 -5.52
N ILE A 267 -17.27 -3.01 -6.36
CA ILE A 267 -16.79 -4.08 -7.25
C ILE A 267 -16.25 -5.25 -6.44
N LYS A 268 -15.46 -4.97 -5.39
CA LYS A 268 -14.94 -6.01 -4.48
C LYS A 268 -16.06 -6.85 -3.84
N ARG A 269 -17.22 -6.26 -3.54
CA ARG A 269 -18.40 -7.01 -3.07
C ARG A 269 -18.95 -7.95 -4.14
N LEU A 270 -18.95 -7.53 -5.40
CA LEU A 270 -19.43 -8.34 -6.52
C LEU A 270 -18.52 -9.55 -6.76
N PHE A 271 -17.22 -9.45 -6.50
CA PHE A 271 -16.31 -10.60 -6.57
C PHE A 271 -16.67 -11.73 -5.60
N LEU A 272 -17.50 -11.50 -4.57
CA LEU A 272 -18.02 -12.61 -3.75
C LEU A 272 -19.25 -13.30 -4.34
N LEU A 273 -20.02 -12.62 -5.19
CA LEU A 273 -21.33 -13.09 -5.66
C LEU A 273 -21.15 -14.11 -6.81
N HIS A 274 -21.14 -15.39 -6.48
CA HIS A 274 -21.14 -16.54 -7.42
C HIS A 274 -22.43 -16.61 -8.25
N THR A 275 -22.65 -15.66 -9.14
CA THR A 275 -23.82 -15.69 -10.03
C THR A 275 -23.46 -16.11 -11.45
N GLY A 276 -22.16 -16.10 -11.81
CA GLY A 276 -21.75 -16.28 -13.22
C GLY A 276 -22.21 -15.13 -14.13
N ILE A 277 -22.82 -14.07 -13.57
CA ILE A 277 -23.32 -12.88 -14.26
C ILE A 277 -22.33 -11.71 -14.12
N PHE A 278 -21.53 -11.70 -13.04
CA PHE A 278 -20.38 -10.83 -12.87
C PHE A 278 -19.17 -11.71 -12.63
N GLU A 279 -18.21 -11.61 -13.54
CA GLU A 279 -17.21 -12.65 -13.69
C GLU A 279 -15.94 -12.30 -12.91
N ASP A 280 -15.52 -13.23 -12.04
CA ASP A 280 -14.29 -13.20 -11.23
C ASP A 280 -13.02 -12.91 -12.06
N TYR A 281 -13.12 -13.02 -13.37
CA TYR A 281 -12.04 -12.78 -14.31
C TYR A 281 -11.73 -11.30 -14.55
N ARG A 282 -12.41 -10.32 -13.93
CA ARG A 282 -12.12 -8.89 -14.17
C ARG A 282 -11.04 -8.33 -13.23
N LEU A 283 -10.38 -9.16 -12.42
CA LEU A 283 -9.37 -8.71 -11.46
C LEU A 283 -8.24 -7.89 -12.09
N ASN A 284 -7.82 -8.24 -13.30
CA ASN A 284 -6.79 -7.51 -14.06
C ASN A 284 -7.19 -6.09 -14.48
N GLU A 285 -8.45 -5.70 -14.32
CA GLU A 285 -8.89 -4.32 -14.53
C GLU A 285 -8.70 -3.44 -13.29
N TYR A 286 -8.58 -4.06 -12.10
CA TYR A 286 -8.51 -3.38 -10.80
C TYR A 286 -7.16 -3.61 -10.09
N PHE A 287 -6.44 -4.67 -10.45
CA PHE A 287 -5.19 -5.04 -9.80
C PHE A 287 -4.07 -5.29 -10.79
N PHE A 288 -2.89 -4.79 -10.46
CA PHE A 288 -1.64 -5.31 -10.99
C PHE A 288 -1.31 -6.64 -10.30
N TYR A 289 -0.76 -7.57 -11.07
CA TYR A 289 -0.34 -8.88 -10.58
C TYR A 289 -1.44 -9.64 -9.81
N PRO A 290 -2.63 -9.87 -10.41
CA PRO A 290 -3.70 -10.55 -9.71
C PRO A 290 -3.32 -12.00 -9.37
N SER A 291 -3.68 -12.47 -8.18
CA SER A 291 -3.44 -13.84 -7.72
C SER A 291 -4.28 -14.87 -8.48
N GLU A 292 -5.39 -14.42 -9.06
CA GLU A 292 -6.28 -15.22 -9.89
C GLU A 292 -6.28 -14.74 -11.34
N GLN A 293 -6.57 -15.67 -12.26
CA GLN A 293 -6.61 -15.34 -13.67
C GLN A 293 -7.73 -14.35 -13.94
N GLY A 294 -7.38 -13.30 -14.67
CA GLY A 294 -8.34 -12.41 -15.29
C GLY A 294 -9.10 -13.08 -16.44
N ARG A 295 -9.60 -12.28 -17.40
CA ARG A 295 -10.40 -12.73 -18.55
C ARG A 295 -9.72 -13.92 -19.25
N PRO A 296 -10.48 -14.85 -19.85
CA PRO A 296 -9.91 -15.86 -20.73
C PRO A 296 -8.97 -15.21 -21.75
N ASN A 297 -7.79 -15.80 -21.96
CA ASN A 297 -6.71 -15.28 -22.82
C ASN A 297 -6.00 -14.00 -22.34
N THR A 298 -6.18 -13.58 -21.09
CA THR A 298 -5.30 -12.56 -20.50
C THR A 298 -3.89 -13.16 -20.37
N PRO A 299 -2.85 -12.52 -20.92
CA PRO A 299 -1.48 -12.99 -20.77
C PRO A 299 -1.10 -13.10 -19.28
N PHE A 300 -0.38 -14.16 -18.94
CA PHE A 300 0.24 -14.27 -17.63
C PHE A 300 1.26 -13.14 -17.46
N VAL A 301 1.18 -12.46 -16.32
CA VAL A 301 2.14 -11.41 -15.94
C VAL A 301 2.94 -11.93 -14.76
N GLU A 302 4.24 -12.08 -14.96
CA GLU A 302 5.16 -12.48 -13.88
C GLU A 302 5.20 -11.42 -12.76
N LEU A 303 5.30 -11.89 -11.52
CA LEU A 303 5.52 -11.01 -10.38
C LEU A 303 6.85 -10.28 -10.52
N ARG A 304 6.86 -8.99 -10.18
CA ARG A 304 8.06 -8.17 -10.19
C ARG A 304 8.80 -8.30 -8.86
N TYR A 305 9.79 -9.19 -8.84
CA TYR A 305 10.59 -9.47 -7.65
C TYR A 305 11.67 -8.41 -7.41
N HIS A 306 11.88 -8.13 -6.13
CA HIS A 306 12.95 -7.28 -5.59
C HIS A 306 13.80 -8.12 -4.62
N PRO A 307 15.13 -7.92 -4.59
CA PRO A 307 15.99 -8.65 -3.67
C PRO A 307 15.67 -8.29 -2.22
N LEU A 308 15.71 -9.30 -1.35
CA LEU A 308 15.68 -9.10 0.09
C LEU A 308 17.06 -8.67 0.60
N PRO A 309 17.14 -7.78 1.59
CA PRO A 309 18.39 -7.58 2.33
C PRO A 309 18.77 -8.87 3.05
N GLN A 310 20.07 -9.12 3.22
CA GLN A 310 20.61 -10.38 3.77
C GLN A 310 21.28 -10.21 5.15
N GLU A 311 21.62 -8.99 5.54
CA GLU A 311 22.36 -8.74 6.77
C GLU A 311 21.42 -8.48 7.97
N ALA A 312 21.56 -9.30 9.03
CA ALA A 312 20.84 -9.13 10.29
C ALA A 312 21.45 -8.00 11.14
N THR A 313 21.29 -6.75 10.69
CA THR A 313 21.78 -5.55 11.39
C THR A 313 20.84 -5.07 12.48
N GLY A 314 19.62 -5.59 12.52
CA GLY A 314 18.52 -5.09 13.35
C GLY A 314 17.88 -3.80 12.83
N GLN A 315 18.29 -3.30 11.66
CA GLN A 315 17.68 -2.12 11.02
C GLN A 315 16.63 -2.54 10.00
N GLU A 316 15.58 -1.74 9.90
CA GLU A 316 14.58 -1.84 8.83
C GLU A 316 15.14 -1.30 7.51
N VAL A 317 14.85 -2.02 6.43
CA VAL A 317 15.20 -1.62 5.06
C VAL A 317 13.92 -1.44 4.26
N ARG A 318 13.79 -0.29 3.60
CA ARG A 318 12.68 -0.02 2.68
C ARG A 318 12.69 -1.01 1.52
N LEU A 319 11.61 -1.78 1.39
CA LEU A 319 11.42 -2.68 0.26
C LEU A 319 10.74 -1.97 -0.91
N MET A 320 9.55 -1.42 -0.67
CA MET A 320 8.64 -1.01 -1.75
C MET A 320 7.54 -0.08 -1.26
N TYR A 321 6.91 0.61 -2.20
CA TYR A 321 5.67 1.36 -1.98
C TYR A 321 4.50 0.66 -2.64
N CYS A 322 3.31 0.94 -2.14
CA CYS A 322 2.06 0.37 -2.64
C CYS A 322 0.94 1.40 -2.61
N SER A 323 0.02 1.33 -3.57
CA SER A 323 -1.24 2.06 -3.53
C SER A 323 -2.13 1.55 -2.41
N GLU A 324 -3.07 2.41 -2.00
CA GLU A 324 -4.15 2.01 -1.10
C GLU A 324 -4.97 0.86 -1.70
N ASN A 325 -5.27 -0.14 -0.88
CA ASN A 325 -6.18 -1.23 -1.20
C ASN A 325 -6.96 -1.62 0.06
N THR A 326 -8.21 -1.20 0.15
CA THR A 326 -9.07 -1.44 1.32
C THR A 326 -10.31 -2.23 0.95
N ILE A 327 -10.84 -3.00 1.90
CA ILE A 327 -11.80 -4.07 1.62
C ILE A 327 -13.15 -3.80 2.29
N PRO A 328 -14.28 -3.99 1.56
CA PRO A 328 -15.62 -3.74 2.06
C PRO A 328 -16.11 -4.78 3.08
N GLY A 329 -15.60 -4.68 4.30
CA GLY A 329 -16.04 -5.50 5.42
C GLY A 329 -15.40 -6.88 5.51
N ILE A 330 -15.64 -7.53 6.64
CA ILE A 330 -14.95 -8.75 7.08
C ILE A 330 -15.06 -9.90 6.07
N GLN A 331 -16.25 -10.12 5.50
CA GLN A 331 -16.52 -11.26 4.61
C GLN A 331 -15.82 -11.16 3.25
N VAL A 332 -15.34 -9.97 2.87
CA VAL A 332 -14.72 -9.71 1.56
C VAL A 332 -13.20 -9.80 1.65
N GLN A 333 -12.62 -9.94 2.85
CA GLN A 333 -11.18 -10.13 3.04
C GLN A 333 -10.80 -11.58 2.64
N VAL A 334 -10.46 -11.74 1.36
CA VAL A 334 -10.11 -13.01 0.73
C VAL A 334 -8.93 -12.84 -0.23
N ASN A 335 -8.22 -13.94 -0.46
CA ASN A 335 -6.96 -13.98 -1.20
C ASN A 335 -6.96 -13.22 -2.53
N LYS A 336 -8.07 -13.19 -3.30
CA LYS A 336 -8.08 -12.55 -4.62
C LYS A 336 -8.22 -11.02 -4.61
N VAL A 337 -8.52 -10.40 -3.47
CA VAL A 337 -8.72 -8.93 -3.38
C VAL A 337 -7.72 -8.23 -2.49
N SER A 338 -7.14 -8.93 -1.52
CA SER A 338 -6.18 -8.36 -0.57
C SER A 338 -4.81 -8.23 -1.21
N THR A 339 -4.11 -7.12 -0.95
CA THR A 339 -2.71 -6.99 -1.37
C THR A 339 -1.84 -7.93 -0.52
N GLY A 340 -1.00 -8.71 -1.20
CA GLY A 340 -0.09 -9.66 -0.57
C GLY A 340 1.37 -9.44 -0.97
N LEU A 341 2.28 -9.89 -0.11
CA LEU A 341 3.69 -10.04 -0.42
C LEU A 341 3.97 -11.51 -0.72
N VAL A 342 4.70 -11.74 -1.81
CA VAL A 342 5.12 -13.07 -2.24
C VAL A 342 6.63 -13.16 -2.07
N PHE A 343 7.06 -13.94 -1.08
CA PHE A 343 8.47 -14.25 -0.86
C PHE A 343 8.86 -15.45 -1.73
N LYS A 344 9.98 -15.32 -2.42
CA LYS A 344 10.56 -16.35 -3.27
C LYS A 344 11.94 -16.72 -2.74
N GLY A 345 12.22 -18.01 -2.76
CA GLY A 345 13.49 -18.55 -2.32
C GLY A 345 13.72 -19.93 -2.89
N HIS A 346 14.63 -20.66 -2.27
CA HIS A 346 14.94 -22.02 -2.65
C HIS A 346 15.37 -22.86 -1.45
N PHE A 347 15.42 -24.17 -1.64
CA PHE A 347 16.11 -25.10 -0.74
C PHE A 347 16.94 -26.10 -1.56
N THR A 348 17.91 -26.74 -0.91
CA THR A 348 18.73 -27.80 -1.53
C THR A 348 18.71 -29.06 -0.67
N LEU A 349 19.09 -30.20 -1.27
CA LEU A 349 19.23 -31.48 -0.56
C LEU A 349 20.67 -31.75 -0.10
N THR A 350 21.51 -30.72 0.02
CA THR A 350 22.96 -30.82 0.28
C THR A 350 23.31 -31.61 1.55
N ASN A 351 22.40 -31.66 2.53
CA ASN A 351 22.55 -32.42 3.77
C ASN A 351 22.09 -33.89 3.67
N HIS A 352 21.76 -34.40 2.48
CA HIS A 352 21.24 -35.76 2.28
C HIS A 352 21.91 -36.47 1.09
N PRO A 353 22.26 -37.77 1.19
CA PRO A 353 22.93 -38.54 0.13
C PRO A 353 21.99 -38.96 -1.02
N VAL A 354 21.16 -38.04 -1.53
CA VAL A 354 20.29 -38.25 -2.69
C VAL A 354 20.89 -37.55 -3.89
N THR A 355 20.73 -38.13 -5.08
CA THR A 355 21.13 -37.50 -6.35
C THR A 355 20.45 -36.12 -6.47
N PRO A 356 21.19 -35.00 -6.56
CA PRO A 356 20.65 -33.62 -6.45
C PRO A 356 19.69 -33.13 -7.56
N SER A 357 18.89 -33.99 -8.20
CA SER A 357 18.23 -33.63 -9.47
C SER A 357 16.94 -34.38 -9.80
N SER A 358 16.31 -35.09 -8.86
CA SER A 358 15.00 -35.72 -9.12
C SER A 358 13.82 -34.84 -8.67
N VAL A 359 12.67 -35.03 -9.33
CA VAL A 359 11.38 -34.45 -8.88
C VAL A 359 11.10 -34.92 -7.46
N LEU A 360 10.71 -33.99 -6.59
CA LEU A 360 10.30 -34.30 -5.21
C LEU A 360 8.79 -34.23 -5.09
N TYR A 361 8.23 -35.17 -4.34
CA TYR A 361 6.83 -35.14 -3.91
C TYR A 361 6.79 -34.84 -2.42
N VAL A 362 6.01 -33.85 -2.01
CA VAL A 362 6.01 -33.36 -0.63
C VAL A 362 4.60 -33.43 -0.06
N ARG A 363 4.48 -33.97 1.15
CA ARG A 363 3.26 -33.97 1.95
C ARG A 363 3.51 -33.20 3.24
N ASN A 364 2.77 -32.11 3.43
CA ASN A 364 2.73 -31.37 4.69
C ASN A 364 1.61 -31.97 5.55
N LEU A 365 1.98 -32.79 6.52
CA LEU A 365 1.06 -33.35 7.52
C LEU A 365 1.13 -32.46 8.77
N THR A 366 0.09 -32.51 9.61
CA THR A 366 -0.11 -31.58 10.74
C THR A 366 1.15 -31.30 11.58
N ASP A 367 1.97 -32.32 11.84
CA ASP A 367 3.19 -32.19 12.66
C ASP A 367 4.48 -32.57 11.92
N LYS A 368 4.44 -32.79 10.59
CA LYS A 368 5.59 -33.27 9.84
C LYS A 368 5.53 -32.95 8.35
N THR A 369 6.65 -32.49 7.79
CA THR A 369 6.86 -32.46 6.34
C THR A 369 7.58 -33.74 5.91
N CYS A 370 6.97 -34.47 4.97
CA CYS A 370 7.54 -35.68 4.36
C CYS A 370 7.83 -35.41 2.87
N LEU A 371 9.04 -35.71 2.44
CA LEU A 371 9.49 -35.62 1.06
C LEU A 371 9.81 -37.02 0.53
N TYR A 372 9.45 -37.27 -0.73
CA TYR A 372 9.71 -38.50 -1.44
C TYR A 372 10.51 -38.21 -2.70
N THR A 373 11.67 -38.86 -2.85
CA THR A 373 12.59 -38.60 -3.97
C THR A 373 12.20 -39.33 -5.25
N THR A 374 11.25 -40.27 -5.14
CA THR A 374 10.69 -41.04 -6.25
C THR A 374 9.18 -41.21 -6.09
N LEU A 375 8.49 -41.38 -7.21
CA LEU A 375 7.05 -41.67 -7.24
C LEU A 375 6.71 -43.03 -6.59
N ALA A 376 7.63 -44.00 -6.69
CA ALA A 376 7.48 -45.30 -6.03
C ALA A 376 7.50 -45.18 -4.50
N ALA A 377 8.40 -44.34 -3.95
CA ALA A 377 8.44 -44.09 -2.51
C ALA A 377 7.16 -43.41 -2.01
N LEU A 378 6.65 -42.40 -2.74
CA LEU A 378 5.36 -41.77 -2.46
C LEU A 378 4.22 -42.80 -2.45
N ARG A 379 4.13 -43.65 -3.50
CA ARG A 379 3.08 -44.67 -3.60
C ARG A 379 3.11 -45.66 -2.45
N ASN A 380 4.29 -46.15 -2.09
CA ASN A 380 4.43 -47.08 -0.97
C ASN A 380 3.92 -46.45 0.34
N ALA A 381 4.20 -45.17 0.56
CA ALA A 381 3.71 -44.45 1.73
C ALA A 381 2.18 -44.24 1.70
N LEU A 382 1.61 -43.83 0.56
CA LEU A 382 0.16 -43.66 0.42
C LEU A 382 -0.60 -44.99 0.53
N GLN A 383 -0.04 -46.08 0.02
CA GLN A 383 -0.62 -47.42 0.11
C GLN A 383 -0.73 -47.89 1.56
N GLN A 384 0.25 -47.57 2.41
CA GLN A 384 0.19 -47.86 3.86
C GLN A 384 -0.96 -47.11 4.55
N GLU A 385 -1.39 -45.98 3.99
CA GLU A 385 -2.52 -45.18 4.46
C GLU A 385 -3.84 -45.52 3.75
N GLY A 386 -3.83 -46.48 2.82
CA GLY A 386 -5.00 -46.86 2.02
C GLY A 386 -5.43 -45.81 0.99
N ILE A 387 -4.55 -44.86 0.63
CA ILE A 387 -4.83 -43.79 -0.33
C ILE A 387 -4.37 -44.26 -1.72
N PRO A 388 -5.27 -44.38 -2.71
CA PRO A 388 -4.90 -44.76 -4.07
C PRO A 388 -4.19 -43.60 -4.80
N LEU A 389 -3.26 -43.92 -5.69
CA LEU A 389 -2.60 -42.97 -6.59
C LEU A 389 -2.36 -43.66 -7.95
N THR A 390 -2.73 -43.00 -9.05
CA THR A 390 -2.54 -43.56 -10.41
C THR A 390 -1.07 -43.76 -10.75
N GLU A 391 -0.76 -44.53 -11.81
CA GLU A 391 0.62 -44.84 -12.25
C GLU A 391 1.41 -43.61 -12.76
N ILE A 392 0.72 -42.59 -13.28
CA ILE A 392 1.31 -41.35 -13.76
C ILE A 392 0.36 -40.21 -13.34
N PRO A 393 0.43 -39.76 -12.07
CA PRO A 393 -0.52 -38.79 -11.57
C PRO A 393 -0.25 -37.41 -12.19
N GLY A 394 -1.32 -36.76 -12.60
CA GLY A 394 -1.29 -35.36 -13.02
C GLY A 394 -1.13 -34.43 -11.82
N ASP A 395 -0.74 -33.17 -12.07
CA ASP A 395 -0.53 -32.20 -11.00
C ASP A 395 -1.85 -31.88 -10.25
N ALA A 396 -3.01 -31.94 -10.91
CA ALA A 396 -4.33 -31.80 -10.29
C ALA A 396 -4.66 -32.95 -9.32
N GLU A 397 -4.40 -34.22 -9.70
CA GLU A 397 -4.62 -35.38 -8.83
C GLU A 397 -3.72 -35.30 -7.58
N LEU A 398 -2.47 -34.85 -7.75
CA LEU A 398 -1.55 -34.64 -6.64
C LEU A 398 -2.04 -33.52 -5.71
N ALA A 399 -2.51 -32.40 -6.28
CA ALA A 399 -3.04 -31.28 -5.51
C ALA A 399 -4.30 -31.66 -4.71
N ASP A 400 -5.23 -32.43 -5.29
CA ASP A 400 -6.43 -32.94 -4.60
C ASP A 400 -6.09 -33.79 -3.36
N LEU A 401 -4.91 -34.41 -3.37
CA LEU A 401 -4.36 -35.20 -2.26
C LEU A 401 -3.43 -34.40 -1.34
N ASN A 402 -3.30 -33.08 -1.53
CA ASN A 402 -2.36 -32.20 -0.84
C ASN A 402 -0.89 -32.65 -0.97
N ILE A 403 -0.52 -33.15 -2.15
CA ILE A 403 0.85 -33.56 -2.50
C ILE A 403 1.45 -32.50 -3.42
N LEU A 404 2.45 -31.78 -2.93
CA LEU A 404 3.21 -30.81 -3.73
C LEU A 404 4.23 -31.55 -4.61
N LYS A 405 4.55 -30.98 -5.78
CA LYS A 405 5.54 -31.53 -6.69
C LYS A 405 6.58 -30.47 -7.06
N PHE A 406 7.80 -30.63 -6.53
CA PHE A 406 8.90 -29.73 -6.80
C PHE A 406 9.80 -30.27 -7.91
N LYS A 407 10.18 -29.39 -8.83
CA LYS A 407 11.13 -29.69 -9.92
C LYS A 407 12.45 -28.97 -9.62
N PRO A 408 13.60 -29.65 -9.74
CA PRO A 408 14.87 -29.00 -9.51
C PRO A 408 15.23 -28.08 -10.68
N THR A 409 15.96 -27.02 -10.39
CA THR A 409 16.66 -26.19 -11.36
C THR A 409 17.98 -26.84 -11.78
N SER A 410 18.67 -26.27 -12.75
CA SER A 410 19.92 -26.83 -13.31
C SER A 410 21.07 -26.93 -12.30
N ASP A 411 21.03 -26.13 -11.24
CA ASP A 411 21.98 -26.13 -10.13
C ASP A 411 21.58 -27.09 -8.99
N GLY A 412 20.46 -27.80 -9.11
CA GLY A 412 19.96 -28.74 -8.11
C GLY A 412 19.22 -28.10 -6.94
N SER A 413 18.91 -26.80 -7.01
CA SER A 413 18.02 -26.15 -6.05
C SER A 413 16.55 -26.36 -6.40
N TYR A 414 15.66 -26.17 -5.43
CA TYR A 414 14.21 -26.28 -5.60
C TYR A 414 13.56 -24.94 -5.23
N PRO A 415 12.96 -24.22 -6.19
CA PRO A 415 12.34 -22.94 -5.91
C PRO A 415 11.07 -23.11 -5.09
N VAL A 416 10.81 -22.15 -4.20
CA VAL A 416 9.66 -22.16 -3.29
C VAL A 416 9.08 -20.75 -3.14
N TRP A 417 7.76 -20.67 -3.00
CA TRP A 417 7.02 -19.42 -2.83
C TRP A 417 6.15 -19.42 -1.57
N TYR A 418 6.12 -18.29 -0.87
CA TYR A 418 5.28 -18.04 0.30
C TYR A 418 4.48 -16.77 0.10
N THR A 419 3.19 -16.80 0.42
CA THR A 419 2.30 -15.63 0.35
C THR A 419 1.94 -15.17 1.76
N TYR A 420 2.06 -13.86 1.97
CA TYR A 420 1.59 -13.16 3.16
C TYR A 420 0.60 -12.06 2.73
N TRP A 421 -0.63 -12.11 3.24
CA TRP A 421 -1.62 -11.05 3.02
C TRP A 421 -1.40 -9.93 4.03
N ASN A 422 -1.31 -8.68 3.56
CA ASN A 422 -0.91 -7.60 4.46
C ASN A 422 -1.97 -7.31 5.52
N ARG A 423 -1.58 -7.49 6.79
CA ARG A 423 -2.40 -7.16 7.95
C ARG A 423 -2.19 -5.69 8.35
N HIS A 424 -3.28 -4.94 8.45
CA HIS A 424 -3.31 -3.53 8.83
C HIS A 424 -3.84 -3.31 10.26
N ARG A 425 -5.00 -3.89 10.62
CA ARG A 425 -5.53 -3.85 12.00
C ARG A 425 -5.50 -5.22 12.63
N ASP A 426 -4.50 -5.48 13.45
CA ASP A 426 -4.46 -6.71 14.23
C ASP A 426 -5.45 -6.66 15.39
N ASN A 427 -6.49 -7.46 15.31
CA ASN A 427 -7.44 -7.64 16.40
C ASN A 427 -6.92 -8.59 17.51
N ARG A 428 -5.65 -9.05 17.39
CA ARG A 428 -4.95 -9.97 18.29
C ARG A 428 -5.58 -11.36 18.37
N ASN A 429 -6.40 -11.71 17.37
CA ASN A 429 -7.03 -13.02 17.24
C ASN A 429 -6.85 -13.54 15.80
N ASN A 430 -5.77 -14.30 15.59
CA ASN A 430 -5.43 -14.88 14.29
C ASN A 430 -6.47 -15.85 13.71
N GLN A 431 -7.53 -16.19 14.45
CA GLN A 431 -8.62 -17.07 13.99
C GLN A 431 -9.89 -16.32 13.57
N GLN A 432 -9.88 -14.99 13.65
CA GLN A 432 -11.05 -14.19 13.32
C GLN A 432 -10.61 -12.91 12.62
N MET A 433 -11.20 -12.61 11.47
CA MET A 433 -11.00 -11.33 10.79
C MET A 433 -11.81 -10.19 11.42
N GLY A 434 -11.14 -9.08 11.69
CA GLY A 434 -11.69 -7.80 12.10
C GLY A 434 -11.92 -6.81 10.94
N ILE A 435 -12.40 -5.62 11.30
CA ILE A 435 -12.59 -4.49 10.38
C ILE A 435 -11.24 -4.00 9.88
N MET A 436 -11.03 -4.03 8.56
CA MET A 436 -9.76 -3.65 7.90
C MET A 436 -8.55 -4.40 8.48
N GLU A 437 -8.75 -5.66 8.86
CA GLU A 437 -7.65 -6.50 9.32
C GLU A 437 -6.65 -6.73 8.20
N PHE A 438 -7.13 -6.98 6.97
CA PHE A 438 -6.31 -7.11 5.78
C PHE A 438 -6.58 -5.94 4.84
N ALA A 439 -5.61 -5.04 4.74
CA ALA A 439 -5.71 -3.82 3.95
C ALA A 439 -4.33 -3.20 3.73
N VAL A 440 -4.25 -2.30 2.77
CA VAL A 440 -3.16 -1.33 2.63
C VAL A 440 -3.79 0.05 2.67
N VAL A 441 -3.58 0.78 3.76
CA VAL A 441 -4.02 2.18 3.91
C VAL A 441 -2.88 3.13 3.57
N ARG A 442 -3.18 4.21 2.82
CA ARG A 442 -2.18 5.23 2.46
C ARG A 442 -1.57 5.90 3.69
N ASN A 443 -0.36 6.41 3.54
CA ASN A 443 0.42 7.11 4.58
C ASN A 443 0.69 6.26 5.85
N ASN A 444 0.70 4.94 5.70
CA ASN A 444 1.15 3.99 6.71
C ASN A 444 2.44 3.29 6.27
N LEU A 445 3.21 2.83 7.25
CA LEU A 445 4.40 2.04 7.07
C LEU A 445 4.17 0.65 7.70
N TYR A 446 4.46 -0.40 6.94
CA TYR A 446 4.34 -1.80 7.37
C TYR A 446 5.74 -2.39 7.52
N LYS A 447 6.20 -2.58 8.77
CA LYS A 447 7.51 -3.20 9.04
C LYS A 447 7.34 -4.69 9.20
N LEU A 448 7.95 -5.45 8.30
CA LEU A 448 7.84 -6.89 8.22
C LEU A 448 9.08 -7.56 8.81
N ARG A 449 8.86 -8.63 9.58
CA ARG A 449 9.92 -9.54 10.02
C ARG A 449 9.43 -10.97 9.91
N ILE A 450 10.20 -11.83 9.26
CA ILE A 450 9.89 -13.26 9.16
C ILE A 450 10.53 -13.95 10.37
N ASN A 451 9.69 -14.59 11.18
CA ASN A 451 10.12 -15.26 12.40
C ASN A 451 10.47 -16.73 12.13
N GLY A 452 9.84 -17.35 11.13
CA GLY A 452 10.06 -18.76 10.83
C GLY A 452 9.24 -19.27 9.63
N ILE A 453 9.53 -20.52 9.23
CA ILE A 453 8.82 -21.24 8.18
C ILE A 453 8.36 -22.58 8.77
N SER A 454 7.06 -22.88 8.69
CA SER A 454 6.45 -24.05 9.33
C SER A 454 6.31 -25.25 8.39
N SER A 455 6.34 -25.02 7.06
CA SER A 455 6.26 -26.06 6.05
C SER A 455 6.84 -25.57 4.72
N LEU A 456 7.11 -26.49 3.78
CA LEU A 456 7.49 -26.08 2.43
C LEU A 456 6.33 -25.36 1.75
N GLY A 457 6.63 -24.18 1.20
CA GLY A 457 5.71 -23.32 0.46
C GLY A 457 5.22 -23.92 -0.87
N LEU A 458 4.71 -23.08 -1.76
CA LEU A 458 4.24 -23.52 -3.08
C LEU A 458 5.44 -23.90 -3.98
N PRO A 459 5.29 -24.92 -4.85
CA PRO A 459 6.31 -25.31 -5.83
C PRO A 459 6.26 -24.48 -7.13
N GLN A 460 5.31 -23.56 -7.24
CA GLN A 460 5.09 -22.67 -8.38
C GLN A 460 4.60 -21.30 -7.87
N PRO A 461 4.76 -20.21 -8.65
CA PRO A 461 4.27 -18.89 -8.27
C PRO A 461 2.77 -18.89 -7.92
N PRO A 462 2.33 -18.15 -6.89
CA PRO A 462 0.94 -18.12 -6.46
C PRO A 462 0.02 -17.41 -7.47
N ASN A 463 0.55 -16.54 -8.33
CA ASN A 463 -0.24 -15.84 -9.35
C ASN A 463 -0.31 -16.60 -10.70
N LEU A 464 0.33 -17.76 -10.79
CA LEU A 464 0.23 -18.59 -11.98
C LEU A 464 -1.21 -19.14 -12.08
N PRO A 465 -1.94 -18.87 -13.19
CA PRO A 465 -3.35 -19.25 -13.33
C PRO A 465 -3.64 -20.71 -13.05
N ASP A 466 -2.83 -21.59 -13.64
CA ASP A 466 -3.04 -23.04 -13.61
C ASP A 466 -2.26 -23.73 -12.49
N ASN A 467 -1.73 -22.98 -11.51
CA ASN A 467 -1.06 -23.58 -10.35
C ASN A 467 -2.11 -24.32 -9.49
N PRO A 468 -2.10 -25.66 -9.44
CA PRO A 468 -3.15 -26.41 -8.74
C PRO A 468 -2.95 -26.42 -7.22
N TRP A 469 -1.78 -26.00 -6.71
CA TRP A 469 -1.46 -26.02 -5.29
C TRP A 469 -1.73 -24.70 -4.58
N LYS A 470 -1.99 -23.61 -5.31
CA LYS A 470 -2.34 -22.33 -4.67
C LYS A 470 -3.74 -22.43 -4.03
N PRO A 471 -3.98 -21.77 -2.89
CA PRO A 471 -5.33 -21.66 -2.34
C PRO A 471 -6.25 -20.94 -3.32
N ALA A 472 -7.53 -21.33 -3.36
CA ALA A 472 -8.52 -20.64 -4.18
C ALA A 472 -8.64 -19.16 -3.78
N GLY A 473 -8.86 -18.26 -4.74
CA GLY A 473 -8.97 -16.82 -4.47
C GLY A 473 -10.05 -16.39 -3.47
N LYS A 474 -11.05 -17.23 -3.20
CA LYS A 474 -12.08 -16.99 -2.16
C LYS A 474 -11.68 -17.47 -0.75
N THR A 475 -10.48 -18.01 -0.60
CA THR A 475 -9.94 -18.42 0.69
C THR A 475 -9.87 -17.19 1.60
N PRO A 476 -10.43 -17.23 2.82
CA PRO A 476 -10.29 -16.16 3.80
C PRO A 476 -8.83 -15.85 4.12
N ASP A 477 -8.48 -14.57 4.25
CA ASP A 477 -7.08 -14.15 4.43
C ASP A 477 -6.48 -14.60 5.78
N GLU A 478 -7.31 -14.86 6.79
CA GLU A 478 -6.89 -15.36 8.11
C GLU A 478 -6.35 -16.80 8.10
N GLN A 479 -6.54 -17.54 7.00
CA GLN A 479 -6.09 -18.93 6.97
C GLN A 479 -4.56 -19.02 7.06
N ILE A 480 -4.11 -19.88 7.99
CA ILE A 480 -2.76 -19.86 8.57
C ILE A 480 -1.68 -19.96 7.49
N PRO A 481 -0.78 -18.96 7.40
CA PRO A 481 0.30 -18.97 6.43
C PRO A 481 1.39 -20.00 6.79
N GLN A 482 2.01 -20.58 5.76
CA GLN A 482 3.18 -21.47 5.90
C GLN A 482 4.44 -20.74 6.40
N ILE A 483 4.36 -19.41 6.48
CA ILE A 483 5.38 -18.48 6.91
C ILE A 483 4.88 -17.72 8.14
N ASP A 484 5.67 -17.70 9.22
CA ASP A 484 5.41 -16.89 10.40
C ASP A 484 6.06 -15.53 10.20
N ILE A 485 5.24 -14.49 10.15
CA ILE A 485 5.64 -13.12 9.89
C ILE A 485 4.95 -12.19 10.89
N SER A 486 5.71 -11.30 11.50
CA SER A 486 5.14 -10.19 12.24
C SER A 486 5.11 -8.95 11.36
N VAL A 487 4.04 -8.18 11.52
CA VAL A 487 3.90 -6.84 10.97
C VAL A 487 3.71 -5.85 12.09
N GLU A 488 4.46 -4.76 12.06
CA GLU A 488 4.19 -3.56 12.82
C GLU A 488 3.63 -2.49 11.87
N VAL A 489 2.54 -1.84 12.27
CA VAL A 489 1.87 -0.83 11.47
C VAL A 489 2.10 0.52 12.13
N CYS A 490 2.76 1.40 11.39
CA CYS A 490 3.15 2.72 11.85
C CYS A 490 2.47 3.81 11.05
N ASP A 491 2.19 4.95 11.69
CA ASP A 491 1.89 6.16 10.94
C ASP A 491 3.19 6.68 10.32
N TRP A 492 3.11 7.01 9.02
CA TRP A 492 4.26 7.52 8.29
C TRP A 492 4.29 9.04 8.38
N THR A 493 4.86 9.53 9.47
CA THR A 493 4.93 10.95 9.84
C THR A 493 6.33 11.51 9.64
N ASP A 494 6.49 12.81 9.78
CA ASP A 494 7.81 13.41 9.92
C ASP A 494 8.14 13.58 11.41
N ARG A 495 9.40 13.36 11.79
CA ARG A 495 9.86 13.56 13.17
C ARG A 495 11.02 14.53 13.19
N HIS A 496 10.88 15.62 13.93
CA HIS A 496 12.00 16.52 14.22
C HIS A 496 12.69 16.07 15.52
N LEU A 497 13.98 15.75 15.45
CA LEU A 497 14.81 15.54 16.63
C LEU A 497 15.42 16.88 17.03
N ASP A 498 14.80 17.58 17.99
CA ASP A 498 15.42 18.74 18.63
C ASP A 498 16.59 18.27 19.50
N HIS A 499 17.81 18.40 18.95
CA HIS A 499 19.01 18.29 19.75
C HIS A 499 19.31 19.65 20.40
N HIS A 500 18.91 19.81 21.66
CA HIS A 500 19.53 20.83 22.50
C HIS A 500 20.99 20.41 22.75
N ILE A 501 21.94 21.18 22.21
CA ILE A 501 23.38 21.05 22.47
C ILE A 501 23.70 21.64 23.84
#